data_AF-A0A5N4EKW8-F1
#
_entry.id   AF-A0A5N4EKW8-F1
#
_cell.length_a   1.000
_cell.length_b   1.000
_cell.length_c   1.000
_cell.angle_alpha   90.00
_cell.angle_beta   90.00
_cell.angle_gamma   90.00
#
_symmetry.space_group_name_H-M   'P 1'
#
loop_
_entity.id
_entity.type
_entity.pdbx_description
1 polymer ?
#
loop_
_entity_poly.entity_id
_entity_poly.type
_entity_poly.pdbx_seq_one_letter_code
_entity_poly.pdbx_strand_id
1 'polypeptide(L)'
;MICLLEAKNTDQLTLAGDNIYKPTIDYSNIYKTAKTQSCIHLLSEAHLLVRAALMDTSQLEPGEKAELLEAFRESCGHLGDCYSRLDTQHSHLALPYYKMSGLSMAEVLARVDWTVENGSQKYERGLIFYINHSLYENLDEELSEELAAKVVQMFHVAEPKQLPHILCSPSMKNIDPLTAISYLRKLDTSGFSLILVTLTKAAMALKMGDLDMYRNEMKSHPEMKLVCGFILEPRLLIQQRKGQIVPTEFAVHLKETQPGLLVASVLGLQKNNKIGIEEADSFFKVLCGKDGDTIPQLLVDLWEAQLVACLPDVVLQELFFKLTSQYIWRLSKRQPPDTVPLRTSEDLSLICGPSFDIASIVPFLEPLSEDTVAGLSVHVLCRTRLKEYEQCIDRLLERCPEAVIPYANHELKEENRTLWWKKLLPELCQRIKCGGEKYQLYLSSLKETLSIVAVELELRDFLNVLPEDGTAAFFLPYLLYCSRKKSLT
;
A
#
# COMPACT_ATOMS: atom_id res chain seq x y z
N MET A 1 -13.12 56.05 -13.54
CA MET A 1 -14.29 56.61 -14.26
C MET A 1 -13.94 57.67 -15.31
N ILE A 2 -12.99 58.59 -15.08
CA ILE A 2 -12.57 59.58 -16.11
C ILE A 2 -11.78 58.92 -17.26
N CYS A 3 -10.96 57.90 -17.00
CA CYS A 3 -10.26 57.15 -18.07
C CYS A 3 -11.17 56.19 -18.88
N LEU A 4 -12.38 55.89 -18.40
CA LEU A 4 -13.32 54.98 -19.08
C LEU A 4 -14.17 55.70 -20.15
N LEU A 5 -14.20 57.04 -20.15
CA LEU A 5 -15.02 57.80 -21.08
C LEU A 5 -14.31 58.13 -22.40
N GLU A 6 -13.00 57.92 -22.51
CA GLU A 6 -12.24 58.13 -23.75
C GLU A 6 -12.14 56.87 -24.64
N ALA A 7 -12.41 55.67 -24.12
CA ALA A 7 -12.31 54.41 -24.87
C ALA A 7 -13.62 54.02 -25.60
N LYS A 8 -14.30 55.00 -26.23
CA LYS A 8 -15.61 54.80 -26.89
C LYS A 8 -15.53 54.58 -28.40
N ASN A 9 -14.46 53.94 -28.87
CA ASN A 9 -14.36 53.39 -30.23
C ASN A 9 -13.95 51.91 -30.13
N THR A 10 -14.79 51.04 -30.68
CA THR A 10 -14.64 49.58 -30.68
C THR A 10 -13.36 49.09 -31.36
N ASP A 11 -12.71 49.91 -32.19
CA ASP A 11 -11.43 49.58 -32.84
C ASP A 11 -10.19 49.94 -32.01
N GLN A 12 -10.35 50.55 -30.82
CA GLN A 12 -9.24 50.91 -29.93
C GLN A 12 -9.11 50.01 -28.68
N LEU A 13 -10.06 49.10 -28.43
CA LEU A 13 -10.01 48.24 -27.24
C LEU A 13 -8.88 47.21 -27.27
N THR A 14 -8.46 46.77 -28.46
CA THR A 14 -7.34 45.83 -28.68
C THR A 14 -5.98 46.42 -28.32
N LEU A 15 -5.79 47.74 -28.48
CA LEU A 15 -4.58 48.49 -28.09
C LEU A 15 -4.68 49.11 -26.67
N ALA A 16 -5.84 48.99 -26.01
CA ALA A 16 -6.13 49.64 -24.73
C ALA A 16 -5.88 48.75 -23.49
N GLY A 17 -5.81 47.42 -23.66
CA GLY A 17 -5.59 46.49 -22.54
C GLY A 17 -4.31 46.81 -21.77
N ASP A 18 -3.18 46.87 -22.47
CA ASP A 18 -1.86 47.16 -21.89
C ASP A 18 -1.71 48.63 -21.42
N ASN A 19 -2.29 49.57 -22.18
CA ASN A 19 -2.20 51.01 -21.90
C ASN A 19 -3.06 51.45 -20.71
N ILE A 20 -4.12 50.72 -20.34
CA ILE A 20 -4.97 51.02 -19.18
C ILE A 20 -4.55 50.19 -17.96
N TYR A 21 -4.07 48.97 -18.18
CA TYR A 21 -3.73 48.05 -17.10
C TYR A 21 -2.49 48.52 -16.30
N LYS A 22 -1.39 48.88 -16.96
CA LYS A 22 -0.15 49.34 -16.28
C LYS A 22 -0.36 50.57 -15.39
N PRO A 23 -1.02 51.66 -15.85
CA PRO A 23 -1.34 52.80 -14.98
C PRO A 23 -2.25 52.45 -13.80
N THR A 24 -3.14 51.47 -13.99
CA THR A 24 -4.06 51.02 -12.94
C THR A 24 -3.33 50.21 -11.86
N ILE A 25 -2.32 49.42 -12.24
CA ILE A 25 -1.41 48.76 -11.29
C ILE A 25 -0.62 49.81 -10.49
N ASP A 26 0.02 50.77 -11.16
CA ASP A 26 0.81 51.81 -10.51
C ASP A 26 -0.02 52.60 -9.50
N TYR A 27 -1.26 52.93 -9.86
CA TYR A 27 -2.20 53.59 -8.97
C TYR A 27 -2.66 52.68 -7.81
N SER A 28 -2.89 51.38 -8.07
CA SER A 28 -3.25 50.41 -7.02
C SER A 28 -2.13 50.17 -6.00
N ASN A 29 -0.87 50.19 -6.46
CA ASN A 29 0.32 50.02 -5.63
C ASN A 29 0.46 51.10 -4.55
N ILE A 30 -0.04 52.31 -4.83
CA ILE A 30 -0.10 53.42 -3.85
C ILE A 30 -1.05 53.11 -2.68
N TYR A 31 -2.10 52.31 -2.90
CA TYR A 31 -3.10 51.95 -1.90
C TYR A 31 -2.91 50.55 -1.30
N LYS A 32 -1.86 49.83 -1.72
CA LYS A 32 -1.60 48.41 -1.41
C LYS A 32 -1.49 48.10 0.08
N THR A 33 -1.11 49.08 0.90
CA THR A 33 -0.89 48.94 2.35
C THR A 33 -1.98 49.56 3.22
N ALA A 34 -2.83 50.44 2.68
CA ALA A 34 -3.73 51.27 3.49
C ALA A 34 -5.24 50.98 3.29
N LYS A 35 -5.69 50.48 2.12
CA LYS A 35 -7.11 50.25 1.81
C LYS A 35 -7.32 49.07 0.85
N THR A 36 -7.22 47.84 1.36
CA THR A 36 -7.34 46.60 0.58
C THR A 36 -8.60 46.55 -0.29
N GLN A 37 -9.73 47.09 0.19
CA GLN A 37 -11.01 47.03 -0.53
C GLN A 37 -11.10 47.96 -1.75
N SER A 38 -10.50 49.16 -1.66
CA SER A 38 -10.40 50.08 -2.81
C SER A 38 -9.43 49.53 -3.86
N CYS A 39 -8.34 48.90 -3.42
CA CYS A 39 -7.38 48.23 -4.29
C CYS A 39 -8.03 47.06 -5.05
N ILE A 40 -8.79 46.20 -4.35
CA ILE A 40 -9.52 45.08 -4.95
C ILE A 40 -10.49 45.57 -6.03
N HIS A 41 -11.28 46.60 -5.73
CA HIS A 41 -12.25 47.11 -6.70
C HIS A 41 -11.58 47.59 -7.98
N LEU A 42 -10.54 48.41 -7.86
CA LEU A 42 -9.78 48.95 -8.99
C LEU A 42 -9.11 47.84 -9.81
N LEU A 43 -8.45 46.89 -9.15
CA LEU A 43 -7.81 45.75 -9.82
C LEU A 43 -8.84 44.81 -10.45
N SER A 44 -10.03 44.68 -9.85
CA SER A 44 -11.11 43.87 -10.43
C SER A 44 -11.67 44.51 -11.69
N GLU A 45 -11.82 45.83 -11.73
CA GLU A 45 -12.20 46.56 -12.95
C GLU A 45 -11.15 46.36 -14.05
N ALA A 46 -9.87 46.52 -13.72
CA ALA A 46 -8.77 46.31 -14.66
C ALA A 46 -8.73 44.87 -15.17
N HIS A 47 -8.89 43.89 -14.28
CA HIS A 47 -8.95 42.47 -14.62
C HIS A 47 -10.10 42.13 -15.56
N LEU A 48 -11.28 42.75 -15.37
CA LEU A 48 -12.43 42.56 -16.27
C LEU A 48 -12.15 43.09 -17.68
N LEU A 49 -11.42 44.20 -17.81
CA LEU A 49 -11.01 44.74 -19.11
C LEU A 49 -10.03 43.80 -19.82
N VAL A 50 -9.01 43.30 -19.11
CA VAL A 50 -8.05 42.33 -19.67
C VAL A 50 -8.75 41.04 -20.09
N ARG A 51 -9.68 40.54 -19.26
CA ARG A 51 -10.49 39.36 -19.58
C ARG A 51 -11.41 39.59 -20.77
N ALA A 52 -12.02 40.77 -20.91
CA ALA A 52 -12.87 41.11 -22.05
C ALA A 52 -12.04 41.13 -23.35
N ALA A 53 -10.84 41.71 -23.33
CA ALA A 53 -9.92 41.68 -24.46
C ALA A 53 -9.52 40.23 -24.85
N LEU A 54 -9.33 39.34 -23.87
CA LEU A 54 -9.05 37.91 -24.13
C LEU A 54 -10.23 37.13 -24.72
N MET A 55 -11.46 37.64 -24.67
CA MET A 55 -12.63 36.98 -25.28
C MET A 55 -12.78 37.33 -26.76
N ASP A 56 -12.13 38.40 -27.25
CA ASP A 56 -12.13 38.81 -28.66
C ASP A 56 -10.72 38.71 -29.26
N THR A 57 -10.19 37.48 -29.32
CA THR A 57 -8.82 37.23 -29.84
C THR A 57 -8.78 36.97 -31.34
N SER A 58 -9.87 37.24 -32.06
CA SER A 58 -10.02 36.84 -33.47
C SER A 58 -9.10 37.60 -34.43
N GLN A 59 -8.61 38.78 -34.00
CA GLN A 59 -7.79 39.69 -34.80
C GLN A 59 -6.39 39.96 -34.20
N LEU A 60 -6.01 39.28 -33.11
CA LEU A 60 -4.72 39.52 -32.45
C LEU A 60 -3.60 38.66 -33.06
N GLU A 61 -2.45 39.28 -33.28
CA GLU A 61 -1.24 38.55 -33.67
C GLU A 61 -0.77 37.64 -32.51
N PRO A 62 -0.05 36.53 -32.79
CA PRO A 62 0.39 35.59 -31.76
C PRO A 62 1.22 36.24 -30.63
N GLY A 63 2.00 37.29 -30.96
CA GLY A 63 2.78 38.06 -29.99
C GLY A 63 1.92 38.90 -29.05
N GLU A 64 0.97 39.66 -29.60
CA GLU A 64 0.02 40.49 -28.83
C GLU A 64 -0.86 39.62 -27.93
N LYS A 65 -1.24 38.43 -28.42
CA LYS A 65 -1.96 37.45 -27.62
C LYS A 65 -1.13 36.93 -26.44
N ALA A 66 0.18 36.75 -26.61
CA ALA A 66 1.08 36.32 -25.55
C ALA A 66 1.25 37.41 -24.48
N GLU A 67 1.43 38.67 -24.90
CA GLU A 67 1.49 39.84 -23.99
C GLU A 67 0.19 40.00 -23.20
N LEU A 68 -0.96 39.87 -23.86
CA LEU A 68 -2.26 39.97 -23.19
C LEU A 68 -2.50 38.82 -22.18
N LEU A 69 -2.01 37.61 -22.49
CA LEU A 69 -2.03 36.49 -21.55
C LEU A 69 -1.10 36.70 -20.36
N GLU A 70 0.05 37.35 -20.56
CA GLU A 70 0.97 37.72 -19.50
C GLU A 70 0.35 38.79 -18.58
N ALA A 71 -0.24 39.84 -19.16
CA ALA A 71 -0.99 40.87 -18.42
C ALA A 71 -2.15 40.26 -17.63
N PHE A 72 -2.84 39.25 -18.19
CA PHE A 72 -3.88 38.51 -17.47
C PHE A 72 -3.33 37.73 -16.29
N ARG A 73 -2.21 37.02 -16.45
CA ARG A 73 -1.56 36.27 -15.37
C ARG A 73 -1.07 37.21 -14.27
N GLU A 74 -0.46 38.33 -14.63
CA GLU A 74 -0.02 39.36 -13.70
C GLU A 74 -1.22 39.94 -12.92
N SER A 75 -2.32 40.22 -13.62
CA SER A 75 -3.57 40.70 -13.02
C SER A 75 -4.14 39.73 -12.01
N CYS A 76 -4.12 38.44 -12.34
CA CYS A 76 -4.49 37.40 -11.39
C CYS A 76 -3.56 37.38 -10.18
N GLY A 77 -2.25 37.53 -10.37
CA GLY A 77 -1.28 37.60 -9.27
C GLY A 77 -1.55 38.74 -8.31
N HIS A 78 -1.82 39.95 -8.82
CA HIS A 78 -2.13 41.12 -7.99
C HIS A 78 -3.47 41.00 -7.25
N LEU A 79 -4.49 40.43 -7.88
CA LEU A 79 -5.75 40.10 -7.20
C LEU A 79 -5.52 39.05 -6.11
N GLY A 80 -4.71 38.03 -6.39
CA GLY A 80 -4.25 37.05 -5.41
C GLY A 80 -3.62 37.72 -4.19
N ASP A 81 -2.68 38.66 -4.40
CA ASP A 81 -2.02 39.44 -3.34
C ASP A 81 -3.00 40.27 -2.51
N CYS A 82 -4.07 40.77 -3.12
CA CYS A 82 -5.07 41.55 -2.41
C CYS A 82 -6.00 40.65 -1.58
N TYR A 83 -6.48 39.55 -2.16
CA TYR A 83 -7.36 38.60 -1.45
C TYR A 83 -6.62 37.82 -0.37
N SER A 84 -5.31 37.58 -0.52
CA SER A 84 -4.50 36.88 0.48
C SER A 84 -4.40 37.67 1.79
N ARG A 85 -4.40 39.00 1.70
CA ARG A 85 -4.40 39.95 2.83
C ARG A 85 -5.77 40.18 3.48
N LEU A 86 -6.83 39.52 3.00
CA LEU A 86 -8.16 39.66 3.59
C LEU A 86 -8.38 38.65 4.72
N ASP A 87 -9.05 39.11 5.77
CA ASP A 87 -9.63 38.26 6.82
C ASP A 87 -11.18 38.16 6.69
N THR A 88 -11.72 38.47 5.50
CA THR A 88 -13.17 38.44 5.23
C THR A 88 -13.59 37.13 4.57
N GLN A 89 -14.90 36.94 4.37
CA GLN A 89 -15.46 35.79 3.65
C GLN A 89 -14.88 35.58 2.24
N HIS A 90 -14.30 36.61 1.62
CA HIS A 90 -13.75 36.55 0.26
C HIS A 90 -12.28 36.13 0.20
N SER A 91 -11.64 35.85 1.34
CA SER A 91 -10.22 35.47 1.39
C SER A 91 -9.90 34.19 0.61
N HIS A 92 -10.86 33.28 0.50
CA HIS A 92 -10.74 32.06 -0.32
C HIS A 92 -10.48 32.33 -1.82
N LEU A 93 -10.82 33.52 -2.32
CA LEU A 93 -10.58 33.91 -3.71
C LEU A 93 -9.08 34.08 -4.03
N ALA A 94 -8.21 34.16 -3.03
CA ALA A 94 -6.77 34.15 -3.24
C ALA A 94 -6.31 32.90 -4.03
N LEU A 95 -6.90 31.73 -3.73
CA LEU A 95 -6.56 30.46 -4.37
C LEU A 95 -6.77 30.47 -5.90
N PRO A 96 -7.98 30.69 -6.44
CA PRO A 96 -8.19 30.66 -7.89
C PRO A 96 -7.37 31.74 -8.62
N TYR A 97 -7.19 32.92 -8.03
CA TYR A 97 -6.38 33.98 -8.64
C TYR A 97 -4.89 33.61 -8.69
N TYR A 98 -4.30 33.08 -7.61
CA TYR A 98 -2.93 32.58 -7.68
C TYR A 98 -2.78 31.41 -8.66
N LYS A 99 -3.73 30.48 -8.73
CA LYS A 99 -3.69 29.38 -9.73
C LYS A 99 -3.75 29.90 -11.17
N MET A 100 -4.62 30.86 -11.47
CA MET A 100 -4.71 31.47 -12.80
C MET A 100 -3.45 32.30 -13.16
N SER A 101 -2.74 32.83 -12.17
CA SER A 101 -1.49 33.56 -12.40
C SER A 101 -0.34 32.67 -12.86
N GLY A 102 -0.39 31.37 -12.56
CA GLY A 102 0.68 30.42 -12.85
C GLY A 102 1.91 30.56 -11.95
N LEU A 103 1.84 31.36 -10.89
CA LEU A 103 2.92 31.52 -9.92
C LEU A 103 3.08 30.25 -9.06
N SER A 104 4.34 29.92 -8.80
CA SER A 104 4.74 28.93 -7.80
C SER A 104 4.50 29.44 -6.38
N MET A 105 4.45 28.53 -5.41
CA MET A 105 4.28 28.90 -4.01
C MET A 105 5.44 29.75 -3.50
N ALA A 106 6.68 29.46 -3.93
CA ALA A 106 7.86 30.24 -3.61
C ALA A 106 7.77 31.69 -4.12
N GLU A 107 7.29 31.89 -5.36
CA GLU A 107 7.09 33.23 -5.92
C GLU A 107 5.99 34.00 -5.17
N VAL A 108 4.92 33.33 -4.76
CA VAL A 108 3.87 33.95 -3.91
C VAL A 108 4.45 34.34 -2.55
N LEU A 109 5.20 33.46 -1.89
CA LEU A 109 5.83 33.74 -0.59
C LEU A 109 6.87 34.86 -0.67
N ALA A 110 7.58 35.01 -1.79
CA ALA A 110 8.52 36.11 -2.03
C ALA A 110 7.84 37.48 -2.16
N ARG A 111 6.54 37.50 -2.51
CA ARG A 111 5.72 38.73 -2.60
C ARG A 111 5.13 39.15 -1.26
N VAL A 112 5.22 38.31 -0.23
CA VAL A 112 4.76 38.62 1.12
C VAL A 112 5.78 39.49 1.84
N ASP A 113 5.30 40.54 2.50
CA ASP A 113 6.15 41.39 3.32
C ASP A 113 6.39 40.74 4.69
N TRP A 114 7.57 40.15 4.85
CA TRP A 114 7.98 39.47 6.08
C TRP A 114 8.53 40.42 7.15
N THR A 115 8.69 41.71 6.86
CA THR A 115 9.44 42.67 7.71
C THR A 115 8.71 43.14 8.98
N VAL A 116 7.47 42.69 9.22
CA VAL A 116 6.73 43.00 10.45
C VAL A 116 7.21 42.10 11.59
N GLU A 117 8.31 42.51 12.22
CA GLU A 117 8.87 41.86 13.40
C GLU A 117 8.04 42.13 14.67
N ASN A 118 7.92 41.07 15.48
CA ASN A 118 7.70 41.10 16.92
C ASN A 118 6.33 41.55 17.46
N GLY A 119 5.44 40.56 17.65
CA GLY A 119 4.58 40.53 18.84
C GLY A 119 3.13 40.09 18.62
N SER A 120 2.60 40.27 17.41
CA SER A 120 1.23 39.86 17.06
C SER A 120 1.06 39.85 15.53
N GLN A 121 1.85 39.04 14.83
CA GLN A 121 1.66 38.85 13.40
C GLN A 121 0.36 38.06 13.19
N LYS A 122 -0.75 38.77 12.97
CA LYS A 122 -2.00 38.15 12.52
C LYS A 122 -1.80 37.83 11.05
N TYR A 123 -1.42 36.60 10.77
CA TYR A 123 -1.35 36.11 9.40
C TYR A 123 -2.75 36.09 8.80
N GLU A 124 -2.87 36.61 7.58
CA GLU A 124 -4.15 36.79 6.93
C GLU A 124 -4.70 35.45 6.41
N ARG A 125 -6.00 35.26 6.60
CA ARG A 125 -6.68 33.98 6.35
C ARG A 125 -6.59 33.53 4.88
N GLY A 126 -6.54 34.47 3.94
CA GLY A 126 -6.44 34.16 2.51
C GLY A 126 -5.09 33.57 2.12
N LEU A 127 -3.99 34.10 2.67
CA LEU A 127 -2.65 33.57 2.44
C LEU A 127 -2.49 32.16 3.02
N ILE A 128 -2.93 31.95 4.27
CA ILE A 128 -2.94 30.63 4.92
C ILE A 128 -3.76 29.65 4.10
N PHE A 129 -4.95 30.05 3.65
CA PHE A 129 -5.83 29.22 2.83
C PHE A 129 -5.14 28.77 1.54
N TYR A 130 -4.51 29.69 0.80
CA TYR A 130 -3.76 29.36 -0.42
C TYR A 130 -2.59 28.41 -0.14
N ILE A 131 -1.75 28.73 0.83
CA ILE A 131 -0.57 27.91 1.15
C ILE A 131 -0.99 26.50 1.59
N ASN A 132 -2.02 26.41 2.44
CA ASN A 132 -2.54 25.12 2.88
C ASN A 132 -2.97 24.27 1.69
N HIS A 133 -3.79 24.82 0.77
CA HIS A 133 -4.21 24.09 -0.43
C HIS A 133 -3.03 23.67 -1.32
N SER A 134 -2.08 24.58 -1.55
CA SER A 134 -0.90 24.28 -2.37
C SER A 134 -0.01 23.18 -1.77
N LEU A 135 0.13 23.13 -0.43
CA LEU A 135 0.87 22.07 0.26
C LEU A 135 0.19 20.69 0.21
N TYR A 136 -1.14 20.66 -0.02
CA TYR A 136 -1.92 19.42 -0.19
C TYR A 136 -1.98 18.93 -1.64
N GLU A 137 -1.77 19.80 -2.63
CA GLU A 137 -1.85 19.45 -4.05
C GLU A 137 -0.67 18.59 -4.58
N ASN A 138 0.27 18.17 -3.72
CA ASN A 138 1.44 17.36 -4.09
C ASN A 138 2.21 17.92 -5.30
N LEU A 139 2.39 19.25 -5.32
CA LEU A 139 3.22 19.91 -6.31
C LEU A 139 4.67 19.43 -6.16
N ASP A 140 5.37 19.16 -7.27
CA ASP A 140 6.81 18.79 -7.28
C ASP A 140 7.73 19.98 -6.91
N GLU A 141 7.18 21.02 -6.29
CA GLU A 141 7.87 22.23 -5.85
C GLU A 141 8.49 22.02 -4.47
N GLU A 142 9.80 22.24 -4.33
CA GLU A 142 10.52 22.19 -3.05
C GLU A 142 10.83 23.63 -2.60
N LEU A 143 10.36 24.02 -1.40
CA LEU A 143 10.66 25.34 -0.83
C LEU A 143 12.12 25.42 -0.36
N SER A 144 12.68 26.62 -0.36
CA SER A 144 13.95 26.87 0.33
C SER A 144 13.79 26.74 1.85
N GLU A 145 14.89 26.49 2.55
CA GLU A 145 14.90 26.39 4.02
C GLU A 145 14.30 27.64 4.69
N GLU A 146 14.64 28.83 4.21
CA GLU A 146 14.13 30.11 4.74
C GLU A 146 12.61 30.23 4.57
N LEU A 147 12.10 29.92 3.38
CA LEU A 147 10.66 29.99 3.10
C LEU A 147 9.90 28.91 3.87
N ALA A 148 10.46 27.70 4.01
CA ALA A 148 9.89 26.64 4.81
C ALA A 148 9.79 27.05 6.30
N ALA A 149 10.84 27.67 6.86
CA ALA A 149 10.82 28.17 8.24
C ALA A 149 9.72 29.23 8.47
N LYS A 150 9.56 30.16 7.51
CA LYS A 150 8.50 31.16 7.50
C LYS A 150 7.10 30.55 7.46
N VAL A 151 6.89 29.54 6.60
CA VAL A 151 5.61 28.79 6.53
C VAL A 151 5.32 28.07 7.85
N VAL A 152 6.31 27.39 8.43
CA VAL A 152 6.16 26.72 9.74
C VAL A 152 5.77 27.71 10.84
N GLN A 153 6.45 28.86 10.91
CA GLN A 153 6.13 29.91 11.87
C GLN A 153 4.70 30.42 11.69
N MET A 154 4.28 30.67 10.45
CA MET A 154 2.94 31.12 10.10
C MET A 154 1.87 30.15 10.61
N PHE A 155 2.02 28.85 10.31
CA PHE A 155 1.07 27.84 10.74
C PHE A 155 1.10 27.55 12.23
N HIS A 156 2.26 27.68 12.90
CA HIS A 156 2.32 27.56 14.34
C HIS A 156 1.44 28.59 15.06
N VAL A 157 1.42 29.84 14.55
CA VAL A 157 0.62 30.93 15.13
C VAL A 157 -0.85 30.83 14.71
N ALA A 158 -1.12 30.59 13.43
CA ALA A 158 -2.47 30.70 12.90
C ALA A 158 -3.28 29.40 13.00
N GLU A 159 -2.69 28.27 12.63
CA GLU A 159 -3.37 26.96 12.57
C GLU A 159 -2.45 25.83 13.09
N PRO A 160 -2.10 25.84 14.40
CA PRO A 160 -1.13 24.90 14.97
C PRO A 160 -1.49 23.42 14.78
N LYS A 161 -2.79 23.12 14.62
CA LYS A 161 -3.31 21.77 14.33
C LYS A 161 -2.82 21.21 12.99
N GLN A 162 -2.59 22.08 12.01
CA GLN A 162 -2.17 21.67 10.67
C GLN A 162 -0.66 21.48 10.56
N LEU A 163 0.11 21.92 11.55
CA LEU A 163 1.56 21.92 11.47
C LEU A 163 2.16 20.52 11.21
N PRO A 164 1.72 19.43 11.88
CA PRO A 164 2.24 18.10 11.58
C PRO A 164 1.95 17.66 10.13
N HIS A 165 0.77 18.00 9.61
CA HIS A 165 0.38 17.67 8.23
C HIS A 165 1.24 18.41 7.21
N ILE A 166 1.52 19.68 7.47
CA ILE A 166 2.32 20.54 6.59
C ILE A 166 3.77 20.09 6.53
N LEU A 167 4.36 19.75 7.68
CA LEU A 167 5.73 19.23 7.75
C LEU A 167 5.92 17.92 6.98
N CYS A 168 4.84 17.17 6.73
CA CYS A 168 4.87 15.95 5.92
C CYS A 168 4.73 16.23 4.40
N SER A 169 4.44 17.47 3.99
CA SER A 169 4.34 17.85 2.59
C SER A 169 5.70 17.74 1.89
N PRO A 170 5.75 17.22 0.64
CA PRO A 170 6.98 17.19 -0.17
C PRO A 170 7.65 18.57 -0.31
N SER A 171 6.87 19.64 -0.36
CA SER A 171 7.39 21.01 -0.48
C SER A 171 8.18 21.47 0.74
N MET A 172 7.96 20.85 1.90
CA MET A 172 8.66 21.14 3.15
C MET A 172 9.91 20.29 3.34
N LYS A 173 10.39 19.59 2.30
CA LYS A 173 11.55 18.68 2.40
C LYS A 173 12.80 19.32 3.02
N ASN A 174 13.08 20.57 2.65
CA ASN A 174 14.27 21.33 3.02
C ASN A 174 14.14 22.10 4.35
N ILE A 175 13.06 21.87 5.12
CA ILE A 175 12.96 22.45 6.47
C ILE A 175 14.09 21.93 7.36
N ASP A 176 14.73 22.83 8.11
CA ASP A 176 15.64 22.45 9.18
C ASP A 176 14.89 21.62 10.24
N PRO A 177 15.27 20.35 10.47
CA PRO A 177 14.57 19.49 11.40
C PRO A 177 14.59 19.99 12.85
N LEU A 178 15.64 20.71 13.28
CA LEU A 178 15.72 21.28 14.63
C LEU A 178 14.65 22.35 14.84
N THR A 179 14.50 23.23 13.86
CA THR A 179 13.45 24.25 13.80
C THR A 179 12.08 23.59 13.84
N ALA A 180 11.82 22.58 13.01
CA ALA A 180 10.56 21.84 12.99
C ALA A 180 10.24 21.20 14.35
N ILE A 181 11.19 20.51 14.98
CA ILE A 181 11.02 19.89 16.30
C ILE A 181 10.74 20.94 17.38
N SER A 182 11.41 22.09 17.33
CA SER A 182 11.19 23.17 18.30
C SER A 182 9.72 23.64 18.30
N TYR A 183 9.09 23.72 17.12
CA TYR A 183 7.68 24.07 16.98
C TYR A 183 6.75 22.93 17.37
N LEU A 184 7.10 21.67 17.01
CA LEU A 184 6.33 20.50 17.43
C LEU A 184 6.29 20.33 18.96
N ARG A 185 7.40 20.58 19.67
CA ARG A 185 7.44 20.53 21.14
C ARG A 185 6.53 21.58 21.80
N LYS A 186 6.34 22.74 21.16
CA LYS A 186 5.39 23.76 21.63
C LYS A 186 3.93 23.32 21.49
N LEU A 187 3.63 22.33 20.66
CA LEU A 187 2.29 21.76 20.49
C LEU A 187 1.93 20.72 21.57
N ASP A 188 2.92 20.11 22.24
CA ASP A 188 2.68 19.08 23.25
C ASP A 188 1.85 19.59 24.45
N THR A 189 1.77 20.91 24.67
CA THR A 189 1.05 21.56 25.77
C THR A 189 -0.43 21.84 25.50
N SER A 190 -0.95 21.53 24.30
CA SER A 190 -2.22 22.09 23.79
C SER A 190 -3.29 21.08 23.35
N GLY A 191 -3.13 19.79 23.69
CA GLY A 191 -4.19 18.78 23.56
C GLY A 191 -4.50 18.33 22.13
N PHE A 192 -3.55 18.48 21.20
CA PHE A 192 -3.67 18.02 19.81
C PHE A 192 -3.54 16.50 19.68
N SER A 193 -3.71 15.97 18.46
CA SER A 193 -3.48 14.56 18.16
C SER A 193 -2.04 14.19 18.50
N LEU A 194 -1.87 13.71 19.74
CA LEU A 194 -0.56 13.42 20.34
C LEU A 194 0.23 12.45 19.45
N ILE A 195 -0.48 11.53 18.78
CA ILE A 195 0.16 10.54 17.92
C ILE A 195 0.74 11.13 16.65
N LEU A 196 0.05 12.06 16.00
CA LEU A 196 0.54 12.65 14.76
C LEU A 196 1.77 13.51 15.06
N VAL A 197 1.71 14.29 16.15
CA VAL A 197 2.85 15.07 16.64
C VAL A 197 4.05 14.17 16.99
N THR A 198 3.80 13.02 17.62
CA THR A 198 4.82 12.00 17.92
C THR A 198 5.46 11.45 16.64
N LEU A 199 4.66 11.02 15.66
CA LEU A 199 5.16 10.47 14.40
C LEU A 199 5.91 11.52 13.58
N THR A 200 5.44 12.76 13.53
CA THR A 200 6.18 13.83 12.84
C THR A 200 7.49 14.15 13.56
N LYS A 201 7.54 14.13 14.90
CA LYS A 201 8.80 14.24 15.66
C LYS A 201 9.75 13.09 15.34
N ALA A 202 9.25 11.85 15.28
CA ALA A 202 10.04 10.69 14.88
C ALA A 202 10.58 10.83 13.44
N ALA A 203 9.77 11.34 12.51
CA ALA A 203 10.19 11.60 11.13
C ALA A 203 11.33 12.63 11.05
N MET A 204 11.23 13.73 11.81
CA MET A 204 12.27 14.76 11.88
C MET A 204 13.53 14.24 12.58
N ALA A 205 13.39 13.40 13.61
CA ALA A 205 14.52 12.75 14.28
C ALA A 205 15.32 11.86 13.32
N LEU A 206 14.64 11.09 12.46
CA LEU A 206 15.30 10.31 11.40
C LEU A 206 16.09 11.20 10.45
N LYS A 207 15.50 12.31 9.96
CA LYS A 207 16.20 13.27 9.08
C LYS A 207 17.48 13.86 9.70
N MET A 208 17.55 13.98 11.03
CA MET A 208 18.74 14.44 11.75
C MET A 208 19.74 13.34 12.06
N GLY A 209 19.38 12.07 11.88
CA GLY A 209 20.15 10.92 12.36
C GLY A 209 20.06 10.69 13.87
N ASP A 210 19.11 11.33 14.58
CA ASP A 210 18.90 11.13 16.02
C ASP A 210 18.01 9.89 16.27
N LEU A 211 18.65 8.72 16.28
CA LEU A 211 17.97 7.44 16.47
C LEU A 211 17.43 7.23 17.89
N ASP A 212 18.00 7.91 18.88
CA ASP A 212 17.53 7.82 20.27
C ASP A 212 16.22 8.56 20.46
N MET A 213 16.13 9.79 19.92
CA MET A 213 14.87 10.53 19.90
C MET A 213 13.81 9.77 19.10
N TYR A 214 14.15 9.24 17.92
CA TYR A 214 13.23 8.40 17.14
C TYR A 214 12.69 7.23 17.98
N ARG A 215 13.56 6.47 18.64
CA ARG A 215 13.17 5.32 19.45
C ARG A 215 12.26 5.71 20.61
N ASN A 216 12.54 6.83 21.26
CA ASN A 216 11.72 7.33 22.38
C ASN A 216 10.31 7.72 21.91
N GLU A 217 10.21 8.44 20.80
CA GLU A 217 8.91 8.81 20.21
C GLU A 217 8.15 7.56 19.76
N MET A 218 8.79 6.61 19.06
CA MET A 218 8.13 5.39 18.59
C MET A 218 7.66 4.45 19.73
N LYS A 219 8.34 4.44 20.88
CA LYS A 219 7.95 3.64 22.05
C LYS A 219 6.84 4.27 22.88
N SER A 220 6.55 5.56 22.67
CA SER A 220 5.56 6.30 23.47
C SER A 220 4.12 5.82 23.27
N HIS A 221 3.85 5.12 22.16
CA HIS A 221 2.53 4.63 21.81
C HIS A 221 2.56 3.16 21.37
N PRO A 222 1.49 2.38 21.61
CA PRO A 222 1.38 1.02 21.10
C PRO A 222 1.23 1.03 19.56
N GLU A 223 1.68 -0.05 18.92
CA GLU A 223 1.71 -0.20 17.45
C GLU A 223 0.37 0.13 16.78
N MET A 224 -0.76 -0.36 17.31
CA MET A 224 -2.08 -0.09 16.74
C MET A 224 -2.42 1.41 16.70
N LYS A 225 -1.96 2.17 17.70
CA LYS A 225 -2.12 3.63 17.69
C LYS A 225 -1.21 4.28 16.64
N LEU A 226 0.03 3.79 16.48
CA LEU A 226 0.94 4.28 15.44
C LEU A 226 0.35 4.06 14.03
N VAL A 227 -0.27 2.90 13.78
CA VAL A 227 -1.03 2.62 12.54
C VAL A 227 -2.10 3.68 12.30
N CYS A 228 -2.91 4.03 13.32
CA CYS A 228 -3.88 5.12 13.19
C CYS A 228 -3.23 6.46 12.84
N GLY A 229 -2.05 6.75 13.39
CA GLY A 229 -1.30 7.96 13.05
C GLY A 229 -0.88 8.01 11.58
N PHE A 230 -0.39 6.89 11.03
CA PHE A 230 -0.09 6.79 9.60
C PHE A 230 -1.33 6.88 8.71
N ILE A 231 -2.49 6.37 9.18
CA ILE A 231 -3.77 6.54 8.47
C ILE A 231 -4.20 8.01 8.41
N LEU A 232 -3.98 8.76 9.50
CA LEU A 232 -4.28 10.19 9.56
C LEU A 232 -3.37 11.01 8.65
N GLU A 233 -2.10 10.63 8.50
CA GLU A 233 -1.15 11.30 7.62
C GLU A 233 -0.33 10.29 6.80
N PRO A 234 -0.86 9.85 5.64
CA PRO A 234 -0.19 8.89 4.76
C PRO A 234 1.17 9.40 4.23
N ARG A 235 1.36 10.73 4.15
CA ARG A 235 2.59 11.35 3.64
C ARG A 235 3.82 11.09 4.51
N LEU A 236 3.64 10.57 5.72
CA LEU A 236 4.72 10.07 6.55
C LEU A 236 5.38 8.82 5.96
N LEU A 237 4.63 7.99 5.23
CA LEU A 237 5.12 6.75 4.61
C LEU A 237 5.28 6.89 3.09
N ILE A 238 4.38 7.64 2.44
CA ILE A 238 4.19 7.60 1.00
C ILE A 238 4.14 9.02 0.43
N GLN A 239 5.00 9.33 -0.52
CA GLN A 239 4.94 10.58 -1.28
C GLN A 239 4.62 10.28 -2.74
N GLN A 240 3.90 11.19 -3.40
CA GLN A 240 3.72 11.15 -4.84
C GLN A 240 4.66 12.18 -5.48
N ARG A 241 5.45 11.75 -6.46
CA ARG A 241 6.32 12.62 -7.28
C ARG A 241 6.08 12.29 -8.74
N LYS A 242 5.71 13.28 -9.57
CA LYS A 242 5.38 13.07 -10.99
C LYS A 242 4.39 11.92 -11.26
N GLY A 243 3.41 11.73 -10.37
CA GLY A 243 2.42 10.65 -10.46
C GLY A 243 2.93 9.26 -10.07
N GLN A 244 4.18 9.12 -9.59
CA GLN A 244 4.74 7.87 -9.08
C GLN A 244 4.78 7.88 -7.55
N ILE A 245 4.57 6.70 -6.96
CA ILE A 245 4.68 6.49 -5.52
C ILE A 245 6.14 6.31 -5.13
N VAL A 246 6.58 7.15 -4.19
CA VAL A 246 7.93 7.15 -3.63
C VAL A 246 7.85 6.92 -2.12
N PRO A 247 8.46 5.85 -1.60
CA PRO A 247 8.57 5.63 -0.16
C PRO A 247 9.40 6.73 0.52
N THR A 248 8.98 7.13 1.73
CA THR A 248 9.75 8.09 2.54
C THR A 248 10.94 7.42 3.25
N GLU A 249 11.86 8.23 3.75
CA GLU A 249 12.93 7.78 4.65
C GLU A 249 12.37 7.04 5.89
N PHE A 250 11.20 7.47 6.38
CA PHE A 250 10.49 6.78 7.46
C PHE A 250 10.12 5.36 7.05
N ALA A 251 9.52 5.18 5.88
CA ALA A 251 9.16 3.85 5.36
C ALA A 251 10.41 2.97 5.17
N VAL A 252 11.51 3.52 4.65
CA VAL A 252 12.79 2.82 4.52
C VAL A 252 13.32 2.38 5.88
N HIS A 253 13.26 3.23 6.90
CA HIS A 253 13.71 2.88 8.24
C HIS A 253 12.82 1.81 8.89
N LEU A 254 11.49 1.89 8.73
CA LEU A 254 10.56 0.89 9.24
C LEU A 254 10.74 -0.47 8.56
N LYS A 255 11.07 -0.49 7.28
CA LYS A 255 11.37 -1.72 6.52
C LYS A 255 12.44 -2.57 7.23
N GLU A 256 13.49 -1.91 7.74
CA GLU A 256 14.63 -2.58 8.39
C GLU A 256 14.39 -2.87 9.88
N THR A 257 13.61 -2.02 10.56
CA THR A 257 13.47 -2.09 12.04
C THR A 257 12.17 -2.73 12.52
N GLN A 258 11.06 -2.48 11.84
CA GLN A 258 9.70 -2.88 12.23
C GLN A 258 8.83 -3.21 10.99
N PRO A 259 9.18 -4.26 10.22
CA PRO A 259 8.46 -4.62 9.00
C PRO A 259 6.98 -4.94 9.25
N GLY A 260 6.64 -5.51 10.41
CA GLY A 260 5.26 -5.77 10.82
C GLY A 260 4.42 -4.50 10.96
N LEU A 261 4.98 -3.45 11.59
CA LEU A 261 4.30 -2.16 11.71
C LEU A 261 4.10 -1.52 10.34
N LEU A 262 5.09 -1.62 9.45
CA LEU A 262 5.00 -1.09 8.10
C LEU A 262 3.87 -1.76 7.30
N VAL A 263 3.83 -3.09 7.28
CA VAL A 263 2.78 -3.87 6.60
C VAL A 263 1.40 -3.54 7.19
N ALA A 264 1.28 -3.51 8.52
CA ALA A 264 0.03 -3.14 9.19
C ALA A 264 -0.42 -1.71 8.86
N SER A 265 0.51 -0.78 8.72
CA SER A 265 0.22 0.62 8.36
C SER A 265 -0.26 0.75 6.91
N VAL A 266 0.39 0.10 5.95
CA VAL A 266 -0.06 0.11 4.54
C VAL A 266 -1.41 -0.59 4.39
N LEU A 267 -1.62 -1.71 5.08
CA LEU A 267 -2.93 -2.38 5.13
C LEU A 267 -4.00 -1.45 5.73
N GLY A 268 -3.65 -0.71 6.79
CA GLY A 268 -4.50 0.31 7.39
C GLY A 268 -4.87 1.43 6.42
N LEU A 269 -3.91 1.89 5.60
CA LEU A 269 -4.14 2.87 4.54
C LEU A 269 -5.11 2.34 3.48
N GLN A 270 -4.95 1.09 3.05
CA GLN A 270 -5.85 0.44 2.09
C GLN A 270 -7.28 0.35 2.63
N LYS A 271 -7.46 -0.09 3.89
CA LYS A 271 -8.77 -0.15 4.56
C LYS A 271 -9.50 1.19 4.60
N ASN A 272 -8.77 2.30 4.56
CA ASN A 272 -9.31 3.65 4.67
C ASN A 272 -9.26 4.41 3.34
N ASN A 273 -9.12 3.71 2.21
CA ASN A 273 -9.10 4.29 0.86
C ASN A 273 -8.05 5.40 0.69
N LYS A 274 -6.91 5.28 1.39
CA LYS A 274 -5.78 6.21 1.29
C LYS A 274 -4.74 5.80 0.25
N ILE A 275 -4.76 4.54 -0.15
CA ILE A 275 -3.90 3.95 -1.18
C ILE A 275 -4.66 2.82 -1.87
N GLY A 276 -4.54 2.74 -3.20
CA GLY A 276 -5.10 1.62 -3.98
C GLY A 276 -4.36 0.29 -3.76
N ILE A 277 -4.92 -0.79 -4.28
CA ILE A 277 -4.29 -2.14 -4.22
C ILE A 277 -3.01 -2.16 -5.04
N GLU A 278 -3.09 -1.76 -6.31
CA GLU A 278 -1.93 -1.71 -7.23
C GLU A 278 -0.85 -0.71 -6.78
N GLU A 279 -1.30 0.40 -6.18
CA GLU A 279 -0.44 1.42 -5.60
C GLU A 279 0.38 0.87 -4.42
N ALA A 280 -0.22 0.04 -3.56
CA ALA A 280 0.48 -0.62 -2.46
C ALA A 280 1.47 -1.68 -2.95
N ASP A 281 1.08 -2.47 -3.97
CA ASP A 281 1.98 -3.42 -4.62
C ASP A 281 3.21 -2.68 -5.19
N SER A 282 2.99 -1.55 -5.85
CA SER A 282 4.04 -0.68 -6.39
C SER A 282 4.91 -0.08 -5.29
N PHE A 283 4.32 0.37 -4.19
CA PHE A 283 5.04 0.90 -3.03
C PHE A 283 6.07 -0.09 -2.48
N PHE A 284 5.69 -1.35 -2.24
CA PHE A 284 6.61 -2.36 -1.72
C PHE A 284 7.68 -2.79 -2.73
N LYS A 285 7.36 -2.81 -4.04
CA LYS A 285 8.36 -3.06 -5.09
C LYS A 285 9.44 -1.98 -5.11
N VAL A 286 9.04 -0.70 -5.11
CA VAL A 286 9.96 0.44 -5.07
C VAL A 286 10.76 0.45 -3.77
N LEU A 287 10.12 0.23 -2.62
CA LEU A 287 10.76 0.23 -1.30
C LEU A 287 11.85 -0.83 -1.15
N CYS A 288 11.66 -2.00 -1.76
CA CYS A 288 12.61 -3.11 -1.69
C CYS A 288 13.68 -3.05 -2.79
N GLY A 289 13.64 -2.07 -3.71
CA GLY A 289 14.63 -1.91 -4.77
C GLY A 289 14.76 -3.13 -5.68
N LYS A 290 13.68 -3.90 -5.83
CA LYS A 290 13.67 -5.07 -6.70
C LYS A 290 13.22 -4.67 -8.09
N ASP A 291 14.18 -4.57 -9.01
CA ASP A 291 13.93 -4.39 -10.44
C ASP A 291 13.50 -5.73 -11.08
N GLY A 292 12.43 -5.71 -11.89
CA GLY A 292 11.94 -6.88 -12.64
C GLY A 292 10.82 -7.69 -11.95
N ASP A 293 10.69 -8.97 -12.30
CA ASP A 293 9.60 -9.88 -11.86
C ASP A 293 9.76 -10.43 -10.43
N THR A 294 10.78 -9.99 -9.68
CA THR A 294 11.07 -10.57 -8.36
C THR A 294 10.20 -9.94 -7.27
N ILE A 295 9.26 -10.72 -6.73
CA ILE A 295 8.36 -10.28 -5.67
C ILE A 295 9.10 -10.27 -4.30
N PRO A 296 9.16 -9.13 -3.59
CA PRO A 296 9.79 -9.05 -2.26
C PRO A 296 8.93 -9.71 -1.17
N GLN A 297 9.58 -10.25 -0.12
CA GLN A 297 8.86 -10.91 0.98
C GLN A 297 7.83 -9.97 1.65
N LEU A 298 8.15 -8.69 1.84
CA LEU A 298 7.21 -7.73 2.43
C LEU A 298 5.91 -7.55 1.63
N LEU A 299 5.97 -7.73 0.31
CA LEU A 299 4.77 -7.71 -0.53
C LEU A 299 3.94 -8.99 -0.34
N VAL A 300 4.60 -10.14 -0.17
CA VAL A 300 3.92 -11.39 0.20
C VAL A 300 3.27 -11.24 1.58
N ASP A 301 3.98 -10.66 2.55
CA ASP A 301 3.44 -10.41 3.90
C ASP A 301 2.22 -9.47 3.85
N LEU A 302 2.22 -8.46 2.97
CA LEU A 302 1.05 -7.62 2.73
C LEU A 302 -0.12 -8.45 2.19
N TRP A 303 0.10 -9.28 1.17
CA TRP A 303 -0.94 -10.12 0.59
C TRP A 303 -1.52 -11.11 1.61
N GLU A 304 -0.68 -11.74 2.43
CA GLU A 304 -1.11 -12.59 3.53
C GLU A 304 -1.95 -11.80 4.56
N ALA A 305 -1.55 -10.56 4.88
CA ALA A 305 -2.28 -9.70 5.79
C ALA A 305 -3.62 -9.22 5.21
N GLN A 306 -3.69 -8.93 3.91
CA GLN A 306 -4.93 -8.60 3.19
C GLN A 306 -5.91 -9.77 3.22
N LEU A 307 -5.41 -10.99 3.04
CA LEU A 307 -6.23 -12.21 3.04
C LEU A 307 -6.92 -12.39 4.39
N VAL A 308 -6.17 -12.23 5.48
CA VAL A 308 -6.72 -12.35 6.84
C VAL A 308 -7.62 -11.19 7.22
N ALA A 309 -7.36 -10.02 6.67
CA ALA A 309 -8.19 -8.85 6.88
C ALA A 309 -9.52 -8.90 6.11
N CYS A 310 -9.71 -9.83 5.17
CA CYS A 310 -10.90 -9.96 4.32
C CYS A 310 -11.36 -8.62 3.73
N LEU A 311 -10.45 -7.91 3.04
CA LEU A 311 -10.77 -6.62 2.44
C LEU A 311 -11.87 -6.76 1.36
N PRO A 312 -12.92 -5.90 1.38
CA PRO A 312 -14.04 -6.00 0.44
C PRO A 312 -13.64 -5.69 -1.01
N ASP A 313 -12.65 -4.82 -1.22
CA ASP A 313 -12.19 -4.39 -2.55
C ASP A 313 -11.15 -5.34 -3.16
N VAL A 314 -10.62 -6.28 -2.38
CA VAL A 314 -9.67 -7.26 -2.90
C VAL A 314 -10.44 -8.43 -3.49
N VAL A 315 -10.23 -8.71 -4.77
CA VAL A 315 -10.71 -9.95 -5.39
C VAL A 315 -9.94 -11.11 -4.74
N LEU A 316 -10.55 -11.75 -3.74
CA LEU A 316 -9.93 -12.84 -2.97
C LEU A 316 -9.30 -13.89 -3.87
N GLN A 317 -9.95 -14.23 -5.00
CA GLN A 317 -9.44 -15.17 -6.00
C GLN A 317 -8.10 -14.72 -6.60
N GLU A 318 -7.94 -13.43 -6.92
CA GLU A 318 -6.68 -12.88 -7.45
C GLU A 318 -5.58 -12.90 -6.38
N LEU A 319 -5.94 -12.61 -5.12
CA LEU A 319 -5.00 -12.64 -4.01
C LEU A 319 -4.47 -14.06 -3.74
N PHE A 320 -5.37 -15.04 -3.70
CA PHE A 320 -4.99 -16.45 -3.60
C PHE A 320 -4.11 -16.89 -4.78
N PHE A 321 -4.41 -16.42 -5.98
CA PHE A 321 -3.62 -16.70 -7.17
C PHE A 321 -2.20 -16.14 -7.05
N LYS A 322 -2.05 -14.87 -6.65
CA LYS A 322 -0.75 -14.22 -6.43
C LYS A 322 0.09 -14.97 -5.38
N LEU A 323 -0.52 -15.27 -4.23
CA LEU A 323 0.15 -16.01 -3.14
C LEU A 323 0.57 -17.42 -3.58
N THR A 324 -0.36 -18.18 -4.16
CA THR A 324 -0.08 -19.56 -4.59
C THR A 324 1.01 -19.61 -5.65
N SER A 325 0.93 -18.76 -6.66
CA SER A 325 1.94 -18.66 -7.71
C SER A 325 3.33 -18.37 -7.11
N GLN A 326 3.40 -17.46 -6.14
CA GLN A 326 4.67 -17.09 -5.51
C GLN A 326 5.25 -18.20 -4.62
N TYR A 327 4.43 -18.89 -3.82
CA TYR A 327 4.93 -20.02 -3.03
C TYR A 327 5.39 -21.18 -3.91
N ILE A 328 4.62 -21.53 -4.96
CA ILE A 328 5.02 -22.60 -5.89
C ILE A 328 6.31 -22.22 -6.62
N TRP A 329 6.43 -20.98 -7.09
CA TRP A 329 7.65 -20.51 -7.74
C TRP A 329 8.87 -20.61 -6.82
N ARG A 330 8.75 -20.20 -5.55
CA ARG A 330 9.83 -20.33 -4.54
C ARG A 330 10.22 -21.78 -4.31
N LEU A 331 9.25 -22.69 -4.20
CA LEU A 331 9.51 -24.12 -4.04
C LEU A 331 10.20 -24.70 -5.29
N SER A 332 9.72 -24.36 -6.48
CA SER A 332 10.30 -24.82 -7.76
C SER A 332 11.76 -24.35 -7.93
N LYS A 333 12.04 -23.08 -7.58
CA LYS A 333 13.39 -22.50 -7.66
C LYS A 333 14.27 -22.76 -6.44
N ARG A 334 13.73 -23.41 -5.39
CA ARG A 334 14.39 -23.59 -4.08
C ARG A 334 14.90 -22.27 -3.49
N GLN A 335 14.16 -21.19 -3.72
CA GLN A 335 14.55 -19.86 -3.29
C GLN A 335 13.92 -19.55 -1.92
N PRO A 336 14.73 -19.30 -0.88
CA PRO A 336 14.20 -18.86 0.41
C PRO A 336 13.64 -17.43 0.31
N PRO A 337 12.76 -17.03 1.24
CA PRO A 337 12.34 -15.63 1.34
C PRO A 337 13.55 -14.74 1.64
N ASP A 338 13.54 -13.53 1.09
CA ASP A 338 14.62 -12.55 1.23
C ASP A 338 14.71 -11.93 2.62
N THR A 339 13.59 -11.91 3.35
CA THR A 339 13.54 -11.56 4.77
C THR A 339 12.77 -12.62 5.54
N VAL A 340 12.82 -12.58 6.87
CA VAL A 340 12.00 -13.45 7.71
C VAL A 340 10.52 -13.12 7.45
N PRO A 341 9.70 -14.09 6.99
CA PRO A 341 8.26 -13.88 6.80
C PRO A 341 7.59 -13.44 8.09
N LEU A 342 6.61 -12.55 7.99
CA LEU A 342 5.86 -12.08 9.16
C LEU A 342 4.93 -13.14 9.73
N ARG A 343 4.58 -14.15 8.94
CA ARG A 343 3.74 -15.27 9.33
C ARG A 343 4.47 -16.59 9.22
N THR A 344 4.06 -17.51 10.08
CA THR A 344 4.58 -18.88 10.08
C THR A 344 3.77 -19.78 9.14
N SER A 345 4.31 -20.94 8.80
CA SER A 345 3.59 -21.97 8.02
C SER A 345 2.28 -22.42 8.67
N GLU A 346 2.17 -22.32 10.00
CA GLU A 346 0.95 -22.66 10.75
C GLU A 346 -0.15 -21.61 10.51
N ASP A 347 0.21 -20.32 10.44
CA ASP A 347 -0.70 -19.21 10.13
C ASP A 347 -1.25 -19.30 8.69
N LEU A 348 -0.51 -19.93 7.78
CA LEU A 348 -0.87 -20.13 6.38
C LEU A 348 -1.79 -21.35 6.15
N SER A 349 -1.95 -22.24 7.13
CA SER A 349 -2.85 -23.40 7.01
C SER A 349 -4.32 -22.99 6.76
N LEU A 350 -4.70 -21.78 7.21
CA LEU A 350 -5.99 -21.15 6.97
C LEU A 350 -6.24 -20.81 5.48
N ILE A 351 -5.20 -20.72 4.66
CA ILE A 351 -5.25 -20.40 3.22
C ILE A 351 -5.72 -21.60 2.39
N CYS A 352 -5.54 -22.83 2.90
CA CYS A 352 -6.00 -24.06 2.25
C CYS A 352 -7.51 -24.35 2.47
N GLY A 353 -8.31 -23.33 2.81
CA GLY A 353 -9.74 -23.46 3.07
C GLY A 353 -10.57 -24.02 1.90
N PRO A 354 -11.78 -24.56 2.17
CA PRO A 354 -12.65 -25.18 1.18
C PRO A 354 -13.24 -24.21 0.15
N SER A 355 -13.10 -22.89 0.37
CA SER A 355 -13.59 -21.82 -0.51
C SER A 355 -12.78 -21.60 -1.78
N PHE A 356 -11.62 -22.26 -1.90
CA PHE A 356 -10.74 -22.11 -3.06
C PHE A 356 -10.92 -23.26 -4.06
N ASP A 357 -11.16 -22.95 -5.33
CA ASP A 357 -11.24 -23.94 -6.41
C ASP A 357 -9.85 -24.45 -6.79
N ILE A 358 -9.53 -25.65 -6.32
CA ILE A 358 -8.23 -26.28 -6.53
C ILE A 358 -7.94 -26.57 -8.01
N ALA A 359 -8.98 -26.72 -8.86
CA ALA A 359 -8.79 -26.97 -10.29
C ALA A 359 -8.05 -25.81 -10.98
N SER A 360 -8.25 -24.58 -10.47
CA SER A 360 -7.59 -23.37 -10.97
C SER A 360 -6.08 -23.31 -10.64
N ILE A 361 -5.57 -24.12 -9.69
CA ILE A 361 -4.14 -24.18 -9.32
C ILE A 361 -3.36 -25.20 -10.17
N VAL A 362 -4.03 -26.19 -10.75
CA VAL A 362 -3.37 -27.31 -11.46
C VAL A 362 -2.32 -26.85 -12.49
N PRO A 363 -2.55 -25.82 -13.33
CA PRO A 363 -1.54 -25.34 -14.28
C PRO A 363 -0.26 -24.80 -13.60
N PHE A 364 -0.37 -24.27 -12.39
CA PHE A 364 0.76 -23.74 -11.62
C PHE A 364 1.60 -24.84 -10.99
N LEU A 365 1.12 -26.08 -10.95
CA LEU A 365 1.88 -27.22 -10.43
C LEU A 365 2.84 -27.80 -11.47
N GLU A 366 2.66 -27.51 -12.77
CA GLU A 366 3.53 -28.02 -13.84
C GLU A 366 5.02 -27.67 -13.65
N PRO A 367 5.41 -26.45 -13.20
CA PRO A 367 6.80 -26.10 -12.93
C PRO A 367 7.37 -26.74 -11.65
N LEU A 368 6.53 -27.35 -10.80
CA LEU A 368 6.95 -27.85 -9.49
C LEU A 368 7.35 -29.32 -9.60
N SER A 369 8.64 -29.61 -9.45
CA SER A 369 9.14 -31.00 -9.47
C SER A 369 8.67 -31.80 -8.25
N GLU A 370 8.17 -33.00 -8.52
CA GLU A 370 7.80 -34.01 -7.52
C GLU A 370 9.01 -34.71 -6.89
N ASP A 371 10.24 -34.45 -7.36
CA ASP A 371 11.45 -35.05 -6.81
C ASP A 371 11.83 -34.45 -5.45
N THR A 372 11.20 -33.32 -5.08
CA THR A 372 11.38 -32.69 -3.77
C THR A 372 10.25 -33.08 -2.83
N VAL A 373 10.55 -33.26 -1.53
CA VAL A 373 9.52 -33.57 -0.50
C VAL A 373 8.42 -32.50 -0.48
N ALA A 374 8.81 -31.22 -0.59
CA ALA A 374 7.85 -30.11 -0.63
C ALA A 374 6.99 -30.14 -1.90
N GLY A 375 7.60 -30.39 -3.07
CA GLY A 375 6.87 -30.52 -4.32
C GLY A 375 5.89 -31.68 -4.31
N LEU A 376 6.34 -32.88 -3.91
CA LEU A 376 5.48 -34.05 -3.75
C LEU A 376 4.32 -33.78 -2.78
N SER A 377 4.59 -33.11 -1.66
CA SER A 377 3.55 -32.77 -0.66
C SER A 377 2.47 -31.87 -1.24
N VAL A 378 2.85 -30.81 -1.98
CA VAL A 378 1.89 -29.90 -2.63
C VAL A 378 1.07 -30.64 -3.70
N HIS A 379 1.73 -31.46 -4.54
CA HIS A 379 1.04 -32.27 -5.56
C HIS A 379 0.02 -33.23 -4.94
N VAL A 380 0.41 -33.92 -3.86
CA VAL A 380 -0.49 -34.82 -3.12
C VAL A 380 -1.66 -34.04 -2.53
N LEU A 381 -1.43 -32.92 -1.82
CA LEU A 381 -2.49 -32.09 -1.24
C LEU A 381 -3.51 -31.61 -2.29
N CYS A 382 -3.03 -31.12 -3.44
CA CYS A 382 -3.91 -30.64 -4.51
C CYS A 382 -4.75 -31.78 -5.11
N ARG A 383 -4.14 -32.92 -5.39
CA ARG A 383 -4.82 -34.10 -5.94
C ARG A 383 -5.81 -34.73 -4.97
N THR A 384 -5.48 -34.75 -3.68
CA THR A 384 -6.40 -35.18 -2.61
C THR A 384 -7.65 -34.31 -2.57
N ARG A 385 -7.50 -32.98 -2.69
CA ARG A 385 -8.66 -32.07 -2.80
C ARG A 385 -9.48 -32.27 -4.08
N LEU A 386 -8.85 -32.71 -5.17
CA LEU A 386 -9.52 -33.13 -6.40
C LEU A 386 -10.14 -34.53 -6.32
N LYS A 387 -10.04 -35.21 -5.16
CA LYS A 387 -10.49 -36.59 -4.93
C LYS A 387 -9.75 -37.64 -5.76
N GLU A 388 -8.55 -37.34 -6.24
CA GLU A 388 -7.68 -38.26 -7.00
C GLU A 388 -6.84 -39.16 -6.09
N TYR A 389 -7.48 -39.79 -5.09
CA TYR A 389 -6.79 -40.53 -4.03
C TYR A 389 -5.90 -41.67 -4.54
N GLU A 390 -6.31 -42.37 -5.60
CA GLU A 390 -5.53 -43.47 -6.18
C GLU A 390 -4.18 -43.00 -6.73
N GLN A 391 -4.15 -41.85 -7.41
CA GLN A 391 -2.93 -41.27 -7.94
C GLN A 391 -2.01 -40.79 -6.81
N CYS A 392 -2.59 -40.26 -5.72
CA CYS A 392 -1.82 -39.90 -4.52
C CYS A 392 -1.14 -41.14 -3.90
N ILE A 393 -1.86 -42.26 -3.80
CA ILE A 393 -1.32 -43.53 -3.27
C ILE A 393 -0.15 -44.00 -4.14
N ASP A 394 -0.31 -44.02 -5.47
CA ASP A 394 0.72 -44.48 -6.40
C ASP A 394 2.01 -43.66 -6.29
N ARG A 395 1.86 -42.33 -6.24
CA ARG A 395 2.97 -41.38 -6.11
C ARG A 395 3.67 -41.47 -4.75
N LEU A 396 2.91 -41.58 -3.66
CA LEU A 396 3.47 -41.75 -2.32
C LEU A 396 4.25 -43.07 -2.25
N LEU A 397 3.69 -44.18 -2.72
CA LEU A 397 4.40 -45.45 -2.74
C LEU A 397 5.69 -45.39 -3.58
N GLU A 398 5.68 -44.68 -4.71
CA GLU A 398 6.86 -44.57 -5.58
C GLU A 398 7.96 -43.71 -4.95
N ARG A 399 7.61 -42.53 -4.42
CA ARG A 399 8.56 -41.50 -4.04
C ARG A 399 8.81 -41.42 -2.54
N CYS A 400 7.77 -41.56 -1.71
CA CYS A 400 7.85 -41.46 -0.24
C CYS A 400 6.96 -42.51 0.47
N PRO A 401 7.35 -43.81 0.46
CA PRO A 401 6.50 -44.88 0.99
C PRO A 401 6.17 -44.72 2.47
N GLU A 402 7.06 -44.11 3.25
CA GLU A 402 6.88 -43.86 4.69
C GLU A 402 5.66 -42.98 5.00
N ALA A 403 5.27 -42.13 4.05
CA ALA A 403 4.13 -41.22 4.21
C ALA A 403 2.78 -41.84 3.80
N VAL A 404 2.77 -43.02 3.14
CA VAL A 404 1.52 -43.59 2.60
C VAL A 404 0.53 -43.98 3.70
N ILE A 405 1.01 -44.55 4.81
CA ILE A 405 0.14 -44.99 5.90
C ILE A 405 -0.40 -43.79 6.71
N PRO A 406 0.42 -42.80 7.12
CA PRO A 406 -0.11 -41.57 7.72
C PRO A 406 -1.13 -40.87 6.82
N TYR A 407 -0.87 -40.78 5.51
CA TYR A 407 -1.80 -40.23 4.54
C TYR A 407 -3.11 -41.02 4.48
N ALA A 408 -3.03 -42.34 4.34
CA ALA A 408 -4.19 -43.22 4.26
C ALA A 408 -5.05 -43.15 5.53
N ASN A 409 -4.41 -43.10 6.69
CA ASN A 409 -5.09 -42.96 7.98
C ASN A 409 -5.83 -41.61 8.12
N HIS A 410 -5.32 -40.55 7.49
CA HIS A 410 -5.95 -39.23 7.55
C HIS A 410 -7.06 -39.06 6.52
N GLU A 411 -6.78 -39.41 5.25
CA GLU A 411 -7.62 -39.06 4.08
C GLU A 411 -8.58 -40.18 3.65
N LEU A 412 -8.22 -41.46 3.83
CA LEU A 412 -9.06 -42.60 3.39
C LEU A 412 -10.07 -43.00 4.46
N LYS A 413 -10.82 -42.01 4.96
CA LYS A 413 -11.91 -42.18 5.91
C LYS A 413 -13.26 -42.23 5.19
N GLU A 414 -14.28 -42.63 5.96
CA GLU A 414 -15.69 -42.68 5.52
C GLU A 414 -15.89 -43.30 4.13
N GLU A 415 -16.33 -42.50 3.15
CA GLU A 415 -16.65 -42.91 1.78
C GLU A 415 -15.45 -43.50 1.03
N ASN A 416 -14.23 -43.09 1.40
CA ASN A 416 -12.99 -43.49 0.72
C ASN A 416 -12.30 -44.69 1.37
N ARG A 417 -12.87 -45.26 2.45
CA ARG A 417 -12.27 -46.41 3.17
C ARG A 417 -11.97 -47.59 2.26
N THR A 418 -12.80 -47.80 1.24
CA THR A 418 -12.64 -48.95 0.32
C THR A 418 -11.29 -48.96 -0.41
N LEU A 419 -10.63 -47.82 -0.55
CA LEU A 419 -9.33 -47.69 -1.18
C LEU A 419 -8.20 -48.40 -0.41
N TRP A 420 -8.37 -48.65 0.89
CA TRP A 420 -7.46 -49.47 1.68
C TRP A 420 -7.26 -50.87 1.08
N TRP A 421 -8.36 -51.54 0.72
CA TRP A 421 -8.33 -52.90 0.21
C TRP A 421 -8.51 -53.02 -1.31
N LYS A 422 -9.05 -52.00 -1.98
CA LYS A 422 -9.16 -51.99 -3.45
C LYS A 422 -7.91 -51.45 -4.16
N LYS A 423 -7.14 -50.57 -3.53
CA LYS A 423 -5.97 -49.93 -4.16
C LYS A 423 -4.69 -50.16 -3.36
N LEU A 424 -4.63 -49.73 -2.10
CA LEU A 424 -3.40 -49.75 -1.31
C LEU A 424 -2.86 -51.16 -1.05
N LEU A 425 -3.73 -52.08 -0.61
CA LEU A 425 -3.35 -53.47 -0.33
C LEU A 425 -2.83 -54.22 -1.59
N PRO A 426 -3.53 -54.22 -2.74
CA PRO A 426 -3.01 -54.85 -3.96
C PRO A 426 -1.67 -54.25 -4.43
N GLU A 427 -1.53 -52.92 -4.40
CA GLU A 427 -0.34 -52.22 -4.86
C GLU A 427 0.90 -52.55 -3.99
N LEU A 428 0.72 -52.59 -2.65
CA LEU A 428 1.78 -53.01 -1.72
C LEU A 428 2.18 -54.47 -1.94
N CYS A 429 1.21 -55.37 -2.11
CA CYS A 429 1.46 -56.78 -2.43
C CYS A 429 2.25 -56.92 -3.74
N GLN A 430 1.91 -56.17 -4.77
CA GLN A 430 2.62 -56.18 -6.06
C GLN A 430 4.06 -55.69 -5.90
N ARG A 431 4.28 -54.57 -5.22
CA ARG A 431 5.63 -54.00 -5.03
C ARG A 431 6.55 -54.88 -4.18
N ILE A 432 5.99 -55.58 -3.18
CA ILE A 432 6.75 -56.55 -2.39
C ILE A 432 7.20 -57.75 -3.24
N LYS A 433 6.35 -58.21 -4.18
CA LYS A 433 6.72 -59.29 -5.11
C LYS A 433 7.85 -58.90 -6.06
N CYS A 434 7.83 -57.66 -6.55
CA CYS A 434 8.88 -57.14 -7.44
C CYS A 434 10.24 -56.98 -6.72
N GLY A 435 10.25 -56.92 -5.39
CA GLY A 435 11.48 -56.73 -4.61
C GLY A 435 12.10 -55.33 -4.79
N GLY A 436 13.33 -55.17 -4.32
CA GLY A 436 14.11 -53.93 -4.47
C GLY A 436 14.51 -53.25 -3.17
N GLU A 437 15.16 -52.09 -3.29
CA GLU A 437 15.78 -51.36 -2.16
C GLU A 437 14.77 -50.93 -1.08
N LYS A 438 13.53 -50.66 -1.48
CA LYS A 438 12.44 -50.21 -0.58
C LYS A 438 11.62 -51.36 0.03
N TYR A 439 12.04 -52.62 -0.13
CA TYR A 439 11.28 -53.80 0.31
C TYR A 439 10.84 -53.74 1.78
N GLN A 440 11.72 -53.33 2.69
CA GLN A 440 11.40 -53.25 4.13
C GLN A 440 10.35 -52.17 4.44
N LEU A 441 10.36 -51.06 3.70
CA LEU A 441 9.36 -49.99 3.83
C LEU A 441 7.99 -50.42 3.32
N TYR A 442 7.95 -51.15 2.19
CA TYR A 442 6.69 -51.71 1.70
C TYR A 442 6.16 -52.81 2.63
N LEU A 443 7.05 -53.66 3.16
CA LEU A 443 6.65 -54.73 4.08
C LEU A 443 6.07 -54.19 5.39
N SER A 444 6.67 -53.15 5.96
CA SER A 444 6.11 -52.46 7.15
C SER A 444 4.76 -51.84 6.84
N SER A 445 4.65 -51.09 5.74
CA SER A 445 3.38 -50.50 5.27
C SER A 445 2.29 -51.56 5.02
N LEU A 446 2.65 -52.72 4.47
CA LEU A 446 1.71 -53.83 4.24
C LEU A 446 1.19 -54.41 5.56
N LYS A 447 2.05 -54.62 6.56
CA LYS A 447 1.62 -55.13 7.87
C LYS A 447 0.62 -54.19 8.55
N GLU A 448 0.86 -52.89 8.44
CA GLU A 448 -0.04 -51.89 9.01
C GLU A 448 -1.37 -51.81 8.24
N THR A 449 -1.31 -51.84 6.90
CA THR A 449 -2.49 -51.96 6.03
C THR A 449 -3.32 -53.19 6.38
N LEU A 450 -2.70 -54.36 6.55
CA LEU A 450 -3.40 -55.60 6.93
C LEU A 450 -4.02 -55.52 8.32
N SER A 451 -3.39 -54.80 9.25
CA SER A 451 -3.95 -54.57 10.59
C SER A 451 -5.26 -53.79 10.52
N ILE A 452 -5.31 -52.76 9.67
CA ILE A 452 -6.52 -51.94 9.45
C ILE A 452 -7.58 -52.75 8.70
N VAL A 453 -7.22 -53.44 7.63
CA VAL A 453 -8.15 -54.28 6.84
C VAL A 453 -8.76 -55.39 7.70
N ALA A 454 -7.98 -56.03 8.58
CA ALA A 454 -8.47 -57.07 9.49
C ALA A 454 -9.46 -56.54 10.54
N VAL A 455 -9.33 -55.25 10.91
CA VAL A 455 -10.27 -54.57 11.80
C VAL A 455 -11.53 -54.14 11.05
N GLU A 456 -11.42 -53.61 9.84
CA GLU A 456 -12.55 -52.99 9.13
C GLU A 456 -13.43 -53.98 8.36
N LEU A 457 -12.85 -55.03 7.75
CA LEU A 457 -13.59 -55.99 6.93
C LEU A 457 -14.15 -57.18 7.72
N GLU A 458 -15.24 -57.77 7.23
CA GLU A 458 -15.62 -59.11 7.64
C GLU A 458 -14.70 -60.17 7.03
N LEU A 459 -14.56 -61.32 7.71
CA LEU A 459 -13.67 -62.40 7.27
C LEU A 459 -13.90 -62.82 5.81
N ARG A 460 -15.17 -62.89 5.37
CA ARG A 460 -15.50 -63.26 3.99
C ARG A 460 -14.99 -62.23 2.98
N ASP A 461 -15.17 -60.95 3.28
CA ASP A 461 -14.72 -59.87 2.40
C ASP A 461 -13.21 -59.72 2.43
N PHE A 462 -12.58 -59.97 3.58
CA PHE A 462 -11.14 -60.00 3.69
C PHE A 462 -10.53 -61.11 2.82
N LEU A 463 -11.11 -62.32 2.84
CA LEU A 463 -10.64 -63.40 1.96
C LEU A 463 -10.76 -63.05 0.47
N ASN A 464 -11.76 -62.27 0.08
CA ASN A 464 -11.96 -61.85 -1.31
C ASN A 464 -10.94 -60.80 -1.81
N VAL A 465 -10.26 -60.08 -0.91
CA VAL A 465 -9.28 -59.04 -1.28
C VAL A 465 -7.83 -59.51 -1.17
N LEU A 466 -7.59 -60.74 -0.70
CA LEU A 466 -6.26 -61.33 -0.63
C LEU A 466 -5.77 -61.77 -2.02
N PRO A 467 -4.45 -61.69 -2.29
CA PRO A 467 -3.90 -62.18 -3.53
C PRO A 467 -4.00 -63.71 -3.64
N GLU A 468 -4.36 -64.22 -4.82
CA GLU A 468 -4.50 -65.66 -5.11
C GLU A 468 -3.15 -66.40 -5.32
N ASP A 469 -2.06 -65.83 -4.82
CA ASP A 469 -0.69 -66.29 -5.12
C ASP A 469 -0.18 -67.44 -4.24
N GLY A 470 -1.04 -68.00 -3.38
CA GLY A 470 -0.70 -69.13 -2.50
C GLY A 470 0.11 -68.74 -1.25
N THR A 471 0.37 -67.45 -0.99
CA THR A 471 1.15 -66.98 0.18
C THR A 471 0.32 -66.84 1.45
N ALA A 472 -0.67 -67.72 1.66
CA ALA A 472 -1.66 -67.62 2.75
C ALA A 472 -1.03 -67.59 4.15
N ALA A 473 0.14 -68.21 4.32
CA ALA A 473 0.86 -68.25 5.60
C ALA A 473 1.21 -66.86 6.15
N PHE A 474 1.53 -65.89 5.28
CA PHE A 474 1.85 -64.52 5.68
C PHE A 474 0.62 -63.77 6.24
N PHE A 475 -0.54 -64.01 5.66
CA PHE A 475 -1.80 -63.35 6.02
C PHE A 475 -2.51 -64.01 7.21
N LEU A 476 -2.13 -65.24 7.56
CA LEU A 476 -2.79 -66.05 8.60
C LEU A 476 -2.96 -65.34 9.96
N PRO A 477 -1.96 -64.59 10.50
CA PRO A 477 -2.14 -63.89 11.78
C PRO A 477 -3.28 -62.86 11.73
N TYR A 478 -3.43 -62.15 10.61
CA TYR A 478 -4.46 -61.12 10.40
C TYR A 478 -5.84 -61.75 10.17
N LEU A 479 -5.90 -62.86 9.43
CA LEU A 479 -7.13 -63.64 9.24
C LEU A 479 -7.64 -64.25 10.55
N LEU A 480 -6.74 -64.75 11.39
CA LEU A 480 -7.08 -65.26 12.73
C LEU A 480 -7.57 -64.14 13.65
N TYR A 481 -6.96 -62.95 13.56
CA TYR A 481 -7.44 -61.78 14.29
C TYR A 481 -8.86 -61.38 13.84
N CYS A 482 -9.08 -61.27 12.52
CA CYS A 482 -10.38 -60.93 11.93
C CYS A 482 -11.47 -61.96 12.29
N SER A 483 -11.15 -63.27 12.30
CA SER A 483 -12.12 -64.31 12.67
C SER A 483 -12.49 -64.27 14.16
N ARG A 484 -11.52 -63.99 15.04
CA ARG A 484 -11.73 -63.85 16.49
C ARG A 484 -12.48 -62.58 16.88
N LYS A 485 -12.47 -61.54 16.03
CA LYS A 485 -13.28 -60.32 16.23
C LYS A 485 -14.76 -60.66 16.45
N LYS A 486 -15.29 -61.67 15.76
CA LYS A 486 -16.69 -62.15 15.91
C LYS A 486 -16.96 -62.96 17.18
N SER A 487 -15.93 -63.42 17.91
CA SER A 487 -16.13 -64.18 19.17
C SER A 487 -16.17 -63.30 20.43
N LEU A 488 -15.92 -61.99 20.30
CA LEU A 488 -15.81 -61.04 21.42
C LEU A 488 -16.90 -59.94 21.41
N THR A 489 -17.81 -59.98 20.44
CA THR A 489 -19.07 -59.22 20.37
C THR A 489 -20.22 -60.20 20.49
#